data_AF-A0A960QYQ7-F1
#
_entry.id   AF-A0A960QYQ7-F1
#
_cell.length_a   1.000
_cell.length_b   1.000
_cell.length_c   1.000
_cell.angle_alpha   90.00
_cell.angle_beta   90.00
_cell.angle_gamma   90.00
#
_symmetry.space_group_name_H-M   'P 1'
#
loop_
_entity.id
_entity.type
_entity.pdbx_description
1 polymer ?
#
loop_
_entity_poly.entity_id
_entity_poly.type
_entity_poly.pdbx_seq_one_letter_code
_entity_poly.pdbx_strand_id
1 'polypeptide(L)'
;GPYMHNGAYRSLEAAIRHQLDPVGSLENYDRTQLEPEFRGAVHDEPKILKDVKRTLSPLMKSPPALTDAEVADLVAFLKSLTSPSARDLRRFIPESVPSGLTMVDPIPETD
;
A
#
# COMPACT_ATOMS: atom_id res chain seq x y z
N GLY A 1 -5.07 -4.03 -0.53
CA GLY A 1 -3.74 -3.91 0.11
C GLY A 1 -2.87 -5.07 -0.31
N PRO A 2 -1.54 -5.00 -0.11
CA PRO A 2 -0.78 -3.88 0.49
C PRO A 2 -0.78 -2.62 -0.40
N TYR A 3 -0.19 -1.51 0.09
CA TYR A 3 -0.25 -0.16 -0.52
C TYR A 3 1.14 0.41 -0.83
N MET A 4 1.17 1.45 -1.66
CA MET A 4 2.36 2.00 -2.36
C MET A 4 2.93 1.05 -3.43
N HIS A 5 3.91 1.53 -4.21
CA HIS A 5 4.47 0.81 -5.36
C HIS A 5 5.17 -0.50 -4.98
N ASN A 6 5.66 -0.61 -3.75
CA ASN A 6 6.42 -1.76 -3.23
C ASN A 6 5.70 -2.49 -2.09
N GLY A 7 4.43 -2.16 -1.83
CA GLY A 7 3.66 -2.78 -0.76
C GLY A 7 4.13 -2.42 0.66
N ALA A 8 4.82 -1.28 0.85
CA ALA A 8 5.36 -0.86 2.15
C ALA A 8 4.32 -0.79 3.28
N TYR A 9 3.09 -0.41 2.99
CA TYR A 9 2.06 -0.25 4.03
C TYR A 9 0.99 -1.34 3.95
N ARG A 10 0.70 -1.97 5.10
CA ARG A 10 -0.28 -3.05 5.22
C ARG A 10 -1.74 -2.57 5.28
N SER A 11 -1.99 -1.29 5.57
CA SER A 11 -3.34 -0.73 5.66
C SER A 11 -3.50 0.55 4.84
N LEU A 12 -4.75 0.82 4.43
CA LEU A 12 -5.10 2.03 3.69
C LEU A 12 -4.87 3.28 4.54
N GLU A 13 -5.18 3.20 5.84
CA GLU A 13 -4.97 4.30 6.77
C GLU A 13 -3.47 4.63 6.90
N ALA A 14 -2.60 3.62 7.01
CA ALA A 14 -1.16 3.86 7.08
C ALA A 14 -0.63 4.50 5.79
N ALA A 15 -1.16 4.10 4.63
CA ALA A 15 -0.86 4.75 3.36
C ALA A 15 -1.32 6.22 3.31
N ILE A 16 -2.48 6.56 3.89
CA ILE A 16 -2.95 7.95 4.01
C ILE A 16 -2.05 8.73 4.97
N ARG A 17 -1.76 8.20 6.16
CA ARG A 17 -0.88 8.86 7.14
C ARG A 17 0.51 9.10 6.59
N HIS A 18 1.03 8.21 5.75
CA HIS A 18 2.28 8.44 5.02
C HIS A 18 2.24 9.70 4.14
N GLN A 19 1.13 9.95 3.45
CA GLN A 19 0.96 11.13 2.60
C GLN A 19 0.76 12.41 3.43
N LEU A 20 0.19 12.29 4.63
CA LEU A 20 -0.03 13.41 5.56
C LEU A 20 1.22 13.77 6.38
N ASP A 21 2.19 12.87 6.48
CA ASP A 21 3.49 13.16 7.08
C ASP A 21 4.64 12.46 6.32
N PRO A 22 5.00 12.95 5.12
CA PRO A 22 6.03 12.32 4.30
C PRO A 22 7.42 12.35 4.95
N VAL A 23 7.74 13.41 5.71
CA VAL A 23 9.04 13.58 6.37
C VAL A 23 9.12 12.65 7.58
N GLY A 24 8.13 12.67 8.48
CA GLY A 24 8.13 11.79 9.65
C GLY A 24 8.04 10.32 9.25
N SER A 25 7.32 10.00 8.19
CA SER A 25 7.27 8.63 7.66
C SER A 25 8.59 8.18 7.06
N LEU A 26 9.33 9.06 6.39
CA LEU A 26 10.67 8.76 5.87
C LEU A 26 11.66 8.52 7.00
N GLU A 27 11.58 9.31 8.08
CA GLU A 27 12.52 9.24 9.21
C GLU A 27 12.21 8.09 10.18
N ASN A 28 10.94 7.68 10.30
CA ASN A 28 10.47 6.76 11.34
C ASN A 28 9.77 5.52 10.77
N TYR A 29 10.09 5.12 9.53
CA TYR A 29 9.48 3.93 8.94
C TYR A 29 9.80 2.67 9.74
N ASP A 30 8.76 2.01 10.27
CA ASP A 30 8.92 0.74 10.98
C ASP A 30 9.12 -0.42 9.99
N ARG A 31 10.36 -0.83 9.77
CA ARG A 31 10.69 -1.97 8.91
C ARG A 31 10.11 -3.30 9.38
N THR A 32 9.69 -3.43 10.64
CA THR A 32 9.12 -4.69 11.14
C THR A 32 7.74 -5.00 10.55
N GLN A 33 7.10 -3.99 9.95
CA GLN A 33 5.89 -4.16 9.15
C GLN A 33 6.12 -4.86 7.80
N LEU A 34 7.37 -5.13 7.42
CA LEU A 34 7.71 -5.93 6.25
C LEU A 34 7.99 -7.39 6.65
N GLU A 35 7.77 -8.30 5.69
CA GLU A 35 8.24 -9.68 5.83
C GLU A 35 9.76 -9.72 6.05
N PRO A 36 10.28 -10.67 6.85
CA PRO A 36 11.70 -10.69 7.25
C PRO A 36 12.69 -10.53 6.10
N GLU A 37 12.43 -11.16 4.96
CA GLU A 37 13.25 -11.13 3.76
C GLU A 37 13.36 -9.73 3.11
N PHE A 38 12.41 -8.82 3.37
CA PHE A 38 12.41 -7.47 2.79
C PHE A 38 12.96 -6.40 3.74
N ARG A 39 13.16 -6.72 5.03
CA ARG A 39 13.61 -5.72 6.02
C ARG A 39 14.98 -5.13 5.71
N GLY A 40 15.84 -5.90 5.05
CA GLY A 40 17.17 -5.46 4.61
C GLY A 40 17.16 -4.49 3.43
N ALA A 41 16.01 -4.29 2.77
CA ALA A 41 15.86 -3.36 1.65
C ALA A 41 15.45 -1.95 2.10
N VAL A 42 15.26 -1.71 3.40
CA VAL A 42 14.94 -0.38 3.93
C VAL A 42 16.21 0.45 4.05
N HIS A 43 16.21 1.60 3.38
CA HIS A 43 17.30 2.57 3.46
C HIS A 43 17.07 3.54 4.63
N ASP A 44 17.63 3.22 5.79
CA ASP A 44 17.56 4.04 7.00
C ASP A 44 18.84 4.84 7.27
N GLU A 45 19.80 4.82 6.34
CA GLU A 45 21.07 5.53 6.52
C GLU A 45 20.88 7.06 6.50
N PRO A 46 21.44 7.82 7.47
CA PRO A 46 21.21 9.26 7.59
C PRO A 46 21.52 10.08 6.33
N LYS A 47 22.52 9.65 5.55
CA LYS A 47 22.89 10.30 4.28
C LYS A 47 21.79 10.13 3.23
N ILE A 48 21.24 8.92 3.07
CA ILE A 48 20.18 8.63 2.12
C ILE A 48 18.91 9.39 2.51
N LEU A 49 18.53 9.35 3.79
CA LEU A 49 17.38 10.11 4.30
C LEU A 49 17.51 11.61 4.01
N LYS A 50 18.71 12.19 4.21
CA LYS A 50 18.98 13.60 3.88
C LYS A 50 18.87 13.89 2.38
N ASP A 51 19.39 13.00 1.53
CA ASP A 51 19.35 13.17 0.08
C ASP A 51 17.90 13.07 -0.46
N VAL A 52 17.08 12.15 0.06
CA VAL A 52 15.65 12.04 -0.27
C VAL A 52 14.89 13.27 0.21
N LYS A 53 15.12 13.76 1.44
CA LYS A 53 14.46 14.99 1.93
C LYS A 53 14.73 16.22 1.05
N ARG A 54 15.91 16.29 0.42
CA ARG A 54 16.29 17.39 -0.47
C ARG A 54 15.45 17.42 -1.76
N THR A 55 14.93 16.27 -2.22
CA THR A 55 14.13 16.18 -3.44
C THR A 55 12.64 16.38 -3.21
N LEU A 56 12.18 16.49 -1.95
CA LEU A 56 10.77 16.72 -1.64
C LEU A 56 10.26 18.05 -2.22
N SER A 57 9.14 17.97 -2.93
CA SER A 57 8.45 19.15 -3.45
C SER A 57 7.95 20.03 -2.28
N PRO A 58 7.79 21.35 -2.50
CA PRO A 58 7.26 22.24 -1.47
C PRO A 58 5.88 21.80 -0.92
N LEU A 59 5.02 21.24 -1.78
CA LEU A 59 3.69 20.76 -1.38
C LEU A 59 3.75 19.60 -0.38
N MET A 60 4.76 18.73 -0.49
CA MET A 60 4.93 17.59 0.42
C MET A 60 5.55 17.99 1.77
N LYS A 61 6.03 19.23 1.91
CA LYS A 61 6.59 19.76 3.16
C LYS A 61 5.54 20.40 4.06
N SER A 62 4.35 20.66 3.52
CA SER A 62 3.25 21.26 4.27
C SER A 62 1.92 20.60 3.88
N PRO A 63 1.79 19.29 4.12
CA PRO A 63 0.50 18.61 3.98
C PRO A 63 -0.53 19.20 4.97
N PRO A 64 -1.83 19.10 4.65
CA PRO A 64 -2.88 19.54 5.57
C PRO A 64 -2.85 18.71 6.85
N ALA A 65 -3.03 19.36 8.00
CA ALA A 65 -3.25 18.67 9.26
C ALA A 65 -4.70 18.17 9.31
N LEU A 66 -4.87 16.85 9.35
CA LEU A 66 -6.17 16.20 9.51
C LEU A 66 -6.27 15.56 10.89
N THR A 67 -7.45 15.65 11.47
CA THR A 67 -7.81 14.90 12.68
C THR A 67 -8.00 13.41 12.36
N ASP A 68 -7.97 12.57 13.39
CA ASP A 68 -8.24 11.13 13.22
C ASP A 68 -9.65 10.87 12.64
N ALA A 69 -10.61 11.74 12.95
CA ALA A 69 -11.96 11.66 12.38
C ALA A 69 -11.96 11.94 10.87
N GLU A 70 -11.26 12.98 10.42
CA GLU A 70 -11.13 13.29 8.99
C GLU A 70 -10.35 12.21 8.23
N VAL A 71 -9.33 11.61 8.87
CA VAL A 71 -8.64 10.44 8.30
C VAL A 71 -9.60 9.25 8.17
N ALA A 72 -10.45 9.01 9.17
CA ALA A 72 -11.47 7.95 9.10
C ALA A 72 -12.47 8.21 7.96
N ASP A 73 -12.89 9.47 7.77
CA ASP A 73 -13.75 9.87 6.65
C ASP A 73 -13.07 9.63 5.29
N LEU A 74 -11.78 9.95 5.16
CA LEU A 74 -11.01 9.63 3.95
C LEU A 74 -10.94 8.12 3.70
N VAL A 75 -10.69 7.32 4.75
CA VAL A 75 -10.70 5.85 4.63
C VAL A 75 -12.07 5.36 4.17
N ALA A 76 -13.17 5.90 4.71
CA ALA A 76 -14.52 5.53 4.32
C ALA A 76 -14.82 5.92 2.86
N PHE A 77 -14.46 7.14 2.46
CA PHE A 77 -14.57 7.62 1.09
C PHE A 77 -13.81 6.70 0.12
N LEU A 78 -12.53 6.43 0.38
CA LEU A 78 -11.72 5.58 -0.50
C LEU A 78 -12.24 4.13 -0.56
N LYS A 79 -12.79 3.59 0.54
CA LYS A 79 -13.47 2.28 0.53
C LYS A 79 -14.71 2.28 -0.36
N SER A 80 -15.46 3.39 -0.42
CA SER A 80 -16.64 3.52 -1.30
C SER A 80 -16.31 3.48 -2.79
N LEU A 81 -15.04 3.73 -3.16
CA LEU A 81 -14.58 3.60 -4.55
C LEU A 81 -14.42 2.14 -5.00
N THR A 82 -14.69 1.16 -4.12
CA THR A 82 -14.64 -0.26 -4.46
C THR A 82 -15.85 -0.66 -5.30
N SER A 83 -15.63 -0.98 -6.57
CA SER A 83 -16.68 -1.54 -7.42
C SER A 83 -17.24 -2.84 -6.83
N PRO A 84 -18.57 -3.06 -6.80
CA PRO A 84 -19.16 -4.33 -6.38
C PRO A 84 -18.61 -5.52 -7.17
N SER A 85 -18.31 -5.31 -8.46
CA SER A 85 -17.77 -6.34 -9.36
C SER A 85 -16.31 -6.71 -9.07
N ALA A 86 -15.63 -5.99 -8.17
CA ALA A 86 -14.29 -6.34 -7.71
C ALA A 86 -14.30 -7.44 -6.64
N ARG A 87 -15.47 -7.77 -6.07
CA ARG A 87 -15.63 -8.84 -5.07
C ARG A 87 -15.61 -10.24 -5.70
N ASP A 88 -16.01 -10.34 -6.96
CA ASP A 88 -16.00 -11.58 -7.72
C ASP A 88 -15.28 -11.36 -9.06
N LEU A 89 -14.07 -11.91 -9.14
CA LEU A 89 -13.20 -11.82 -10.31
C LEU A 89 -13.23 -13.10 -11.16
N ARG A 90 -14.06 -14.10 -10.83
CA ARG A 90 -14.10 -15.40 -11.55
C ARG A 90 -14.38 -15.26 -13.03
N ARG A 91 -15.10 -14.20 -13.44
CA ARG A 91 -15.32 -13.87 -14.87
C ARG A 91 -14.04 -13.64 -15.68
N PHE A 92 -12.91 -13.42 -15.03
CA PHE A 92 -11.60 -13.24 -15.67
C PHE A 92 -10.76 -14.52 -15.69
N ILE A 93 -11.22 -15.60 -15.07
CA ILE A 93 -10.56 -16.91 -15.15
C ILE A 93 -10.82 -17.46 -16.56
N PRO A 94 -9.78 -17.71 -17.37
CA PRO A 94 -9.95 -18.27 -18.71
C PRO A 94 -10.37 -19.75 -18.64
N GLU A 95 -11.14 -20.21 -19.63
CA GLU A 95 -11.54 -21.62 -19.74
C GLU A 95 -10.35 -22.57 -19.97
N SER A 96 -9.29 -22.08 -20.62
CA SER A 96 -8.07 -22.84 -20.88
C SER A 96 -6.85 -21.93 -20.96
N VAL A 97 -5.67 -22.50 -20.70
CA VAL A 97 -4.38 -21.82 -20.90
C VAL A 97 -3.71 -22.31 -22.18
N PRO A 98 -2.91 -21.46 -22.87
CA PRO A 98 -2.23 -21.83 -24.11
C PRO A 98 -1.32 -23.07 -24.02
N SER A 99 -0.88 -23.46 -22.81
CA SER A 99 -0.09 -24.67 -22.60
C SER A 99 -0.89 -25.98 -22.72
N GLY A 100 -2.24 -25.91 -22.71
CA GLY A 100 -3.12 -27.08 -22.68
C GLY A 100 -3.16 -27.80 -21.33
N LEU A 101 -2.50 -27.27 -20.29
CA LEU A 101 -2.58 -27.80 -18.93
C LEU A 101 -3.96 -27.55 -18.34
N THR A 102 -4.44 -28.51 -17.54
CA THR A 102 -5.68 -28.34 -16.77
C THR A 102 -5.52 -27.17 -15.80
N MET A 103 -6.51 -26.28 -15.79
CA MET A 103 -6.60 -25.22 -14.80
C MET A 103 -6.80 -25.82 -13.41
N VAL A 104 -5.94 -25.46 -12.46
CA VAL A 104 -6.16 -25.75 -11.04
C VAL A 104 -6.86 -24.51 -10.47
N ASP A 105 -8.03 -24.69 -9.88
CA ASP A 105 -8.73 -23.56 -9.25
C ASP A 105 -7.88 -23.06 -8.08
N PRO A 106 -7.39 -21.80 -8.10
CA PRO A 106 -6.48 -21.30 -7.07
C PRO A 106 -7.21 -20.96 -5.76
N ILE A 107 -8.55 -21.04 -5.75
CA ILE A 107 -9.39 -20.79 -4.59
C ILE A 107 -9.87 -22.17 -4.11
N PRO A 108 -9.44 -22.67 -2.95
CA PRO A 108 -10.02 -23.89 -2.40
C PRO A 108 -11.51 -23.68 -2.19
N GLU A 109 -12.34 -24.63 -2.64
CA GLU A 109 -13.76 -24.65 -2.29
C GLU A 109 -13.84 -24.68 -0.76
N THR A 110 -14.34 -23.60 -0.17
CA THR A 110 -14.65 -23.57 1.25
C THR A 110 -15.86 -24.46 1.51
N ASP A 111 -15.71 -25.45 2.40
CA ASP A 111 -16.84 -26.07 3.12
C ASP A 111 -17.68 -25.01 3.86
#